data_AF-A0A7X5QKB0-F1
#
_entry.id   AF-A0A7X5QKB0-F1
#
_cell.length_a   1.000
_cell.length_b   1.000
_cell.length_c   1.000
_cell.angle_alpha   90.00
_cell.angle_beta   90.00
_cell.angle_gamma   90.00
#
_symmetry.space_group_name_H-M   'P 1'
#
loop_
_entity.id
_entity.type
_entity.pdbx_description
1 polymer ?
#
loop_
_entity_poly.entity_id
_entity_poly.type
_entity_poly.pdbx_seq_one_letter_code
_entity_poly.pdbx_strand_id
1 'polypeptide(L)'
;MEKEIERKYIDDLILTYFHQDYQLFGETIDEIIDDYLNCQYPITIISLIREIRIFISNSDDVEKDFDSLNYNEFVPELWETTALDFLNHVSKLAQEYLDKDD
;
A
#
# COMPACT_ATOMS: atom_id res chain seq x y z
N MET A 1 -23.85 -4.25 -10.25
CA MET A 1 -23.01 -3.10 -9.87
C MET A 1 -21.90 -3.69 -9.04
N GLU A 2 -20.78 -3.99 -9.68
CA GLU A 2 -19.56 -4.36 -8.98
C GLU A 2 -19.25 -3.20 -8.04
N LYS A 3 -19.04 -3.49 -6.75
CA LYS A 3 -18.56 -2.46 -5.82
C LYS A 3 -17.18 -2.09 -6.32
N GLU A 4 -17.02 -0.89 -6.86
CA GLU A 4 -15.71 -0.29 -7.08
C GLU A 4 -15.03 -0.30 -5.71
N ILE A 5 -14.03 -1.17 -5.55
CA ILE A 5 -13.25 -1.23 -4.32
C ILE A 5 -12.55 0.12 -4.23
N GLU A 6 -12.85 0.90 -3.18
CA GLU A 6 -12.14 2.15 -2.89
C GLU A 6 -10.68 1.75 -2.59
N ARG A 7 -9.80 2.01 -3.55
CA ARG A 7 -8.39 1.57 -3.57
C ARG A 7 -7.45 2.64 -4.13
N LYS A 8 -7.94 3.87 -4.21
CA LYS A 8 -7.27 4.98 -4.88
C LYS A 8 -5.88 5.22 -4.29
N TYR A 9 -5.75 5.11 -2.97
CA TYR A 9 -4.50 5.37 -2.26
C TYR A 9 -3.58 4.15 -2.23
N ILE A 10 -4.13 2.93 -2.27
CA ILE A 10 -3.33 1.72 -2.54
C ILE A 10 -2.70 1.82 -3.92
N ASP A 11 -3.50 2.14 -4.94
CA ASP A 11 -3.02 2.31 -6.32
C ASP A 11 -1.99 3.44 -6.42
N ASP A 12 -2.22 4.58 -5.75
CA ASP A 12 -1.30 5.72 -5.73
C ASP A 12 0.07 5.35 -5.13
N LEU A 13 0.08 4.63 -3.99
CA LEU A 13 1.31 4.12 -3.38
C LEU A 13 2.05 3.19 -4.35
N ILE A 14 1.36 2.20 -4.91
CA ILE A 14 2.02 1.17 -5.74
C ILE A 14 2.54 1.78 -7.04
N LEU A 15 1.69 2.48 -7.78
CA LEU A 15 1.99 2.96 -9.12
C LEU A 15 2.98 4.12 -9.12
N THR A 16 3.02 4.91 -8.05
CA THR A 16 3.93 6.06 -7.96
C THR A 16 5.25 5.67 -7.30
N TYR A 17 5.23 4.87 -6.23
CA TYR A 17 6.41 4.66 -5.38
C TYR A 17 7.06 3.28 -5.52
N PHE A 18 6.29 2.23 -5.81
CA PHE A 18 6.81 0.86 -5.93
C PHE A 18 7.01 0.38 -7.38
N HIS A 19 6.81 1.26 -8.35
CA HIS A 19 6.95 0.97 -9.78
C HIS A 19 8.43 0.95 -10.23
N GLN A 20 8.71 0.96 -11.54
CA GLN A 20 10.04 0.72 -12.15
C GLN A 20 11.17 1.63 -11.65
N ASP A 21 10.84 2.83 -11.18
CA ASP A 21 11.79 3.82 -10.68
C ASP A 21 11.76 3.95 -9.14
N TYR A 22 11.40 2.88 -8.41
CA TYR A 22 11.28 2.91 -6.94
C TYR A 22 12.56 3.38 -6.23
N GLN A 23 13.74 3.19 -6.85
CA GLN A 23 15.04 3.61 -6.32
C GLN A 23 15.16 5.13 -6.17
N LEU A 24 14.25 5.90 -6.77
CA LEU A 24 14.15 7.34 -6.54
C LEU A 24 13.64 7.68 -5.13
N PHE A 25 12.92 6.75 -4.49
CA PHE A 25 12.25 6.94 -3.20
C PHE A 25 12.92 6.13 -2.07
N GLY A 26 13.54 4.98 -2.39
CA GLY A 26 14.27 4.19 -1.40
C GLY A 26 14.80 2.86 -1.94
N GLU A 27 15.56 2.13 -1.12
CA GLU A 27 16.06 0.78 -1.44
C GLU A 27 15.25 -0.31 -0.71
N THR A 28 14.53 0.06 0.35
CA THR A 28 13.71 -0.85 1.17
C THR A 28 12.24 -0.46 1.16
N ILE A 29 11.35 -1.43 1.45
CA ILE A 29 9.91 -1.18 1.63
C ILE A 29 9.67 -0.04 2.63
N ASP A 30 10.38 -0.06 3.76
CA ASP A 30 10.22 0.92 4.85
C ASP A 30 10.58 2.34 4.38
N GLU A 31 11.70 2.49 3.68
CA GLU A 31 12.13 3.79 3.15
C GLU A 31 11.13 4.35 2.14
N ILE A 32 10.62 3.50 1.25
CA ILE A 32 9.67 3.92 0.22
C ILE A 32 8.32 4.30 0.85
N ILE A 33 7.85 3.55 1.83
CA ILE A 33 6.62 3.88 2.59
C ILE A 33 6.82 5.18 3.37
N ASP A 34 7.95 5.35 4.04
CA ASP A 34 8.26 6.58 4.77
C ASP A 34 8.28 7.79 3.83
N ASP A 35 8.91 7.70 2.65
CA ASP A 35 8.92 8.78 1.65
C ASP A 35 7.50 9.11 1.16
N TYR A 36 6.68 8.10 0.88
CA TYR A 36 5.26 8.28 0.56
C TYR A 36 4.53 9.05 1.65
N LEU A 37 4.59 8.58 2.90
CA LEU A 37 3.84 9.15 4.03
C LEU A 37 4.23 10.60 4.32
N ASN A 38 5.52 10.93 4.24
CA ASN A 38 6.02 12.29 4.41
C ASN A 38 5.47 13.29 3.37
N CYS A 39 5.00 12.78 2.23
CA CYS A 39 4.43 13.60 1.15
C CYS A 39 2.89 13.67 1.18
N GLN A 40 2.22 12.99 2.12
CA GLN A 40 0.76 12.95 2.21
C GLN A 40 0.17 13.85 3.28
N TYR A 41 -1.08 14.27 3.06
CA TYR A 41 -1.89 14.85 4.13
C TYR A 41 -2.43 13.76 5.06
N PRO A 42 -2.63 14.02 6.37
CA PRO A 42 -3.14 13.03 7.32
C PRO A 42 -4.44 12.33 6.88
N ILE A 43 -5.35 13.06 6.23
CA ILE A 43 -6.60 12.49 5.71
C ILE A 43 -6.38 11.44 4.61
N THR A 44 -5.32 11.59 3.81
CA THR A 44 -4.92 10.61 2.81
C THR A 44 -4.41 9.34 3.47
N ILE A 45 -3.56 9.48 4.49
CA ILE A 45 -3.00 8.35 5.25
C ILE A 45 -4.12 7.55 5.95
N ILE A 46 -5.08 8.24 6.59
CA ILE A 46 -6.27 7.61 7.18
C ILE A 46 -7.08 6.86 6.13
N SER A 47 -7.19 7.42 4.92
CA SER A 47 -7.92 6.78 3.82
C SER A 47 -7.18 5.54 3.32
N LEU A 48 -5.86 5.58 3.16
CA LEU A 48 -5.04 4.42 2.80
C LEU A 48 -5.25 3.26 3.78
N ILE A 49 -5.18 3.52 5.09
CA ILE A 49 -5.44 2.50 6.13
C ILE A 49 -6.84 1.89 5.97
N ARG A 50 -7.85 2.74 5.71
CA ARG A 50 -9.24 2.30 5.50
C ARG A 50 -9.36 1.42 4.26
N GLU A 51 -8.77 1.82 3.14
CA GLU A 51 -8.79 1.07 1.89
C GLU A 51 -8.13 -0.30 2.06
N ILE A 52 -6.95 -0.36 2.69
CA ILE A 52 -6.24 -1.62 2.98
C ILE A 52 -7.13 -2.56 3.79
N ARG A 53 -7.72 -2.05 4.88
CA ARG A 53 -8.61 -2.85 5.72
C ARG A 53 -9.81 -3.38 4.95
N ILE A 54 -10.44 -2.54 4.11
CA ILE A 54 -11.58 -2.94 3.28
C ILE A 54 -11.17 -4.02 2.28
N PHE A 55 -10.04 -3.82 1.60
CA PHE A 55 -9.49 -4.76 0.62
C PHE A 55 -9.26 -6.14 1.24
N ILE A 56 -8.49 -6.21 2.33
CA ILE A 56 -8.21 -7.47 3.05
C ILE A 56 -9.50 -8.12 3.53
N SER A 57 -10.45 -7.35 4.08
CA SER A 57 -11.69 -7.92 4.64
C SER A 57 -12.68 -8.46 3.61
N ASN A 58 -12.60 -7.99 2.36
CA ASN A 58 -13.50 -8.41 1.28
C ASN A 58 -12.88 -9.47 0.37
N SER A 59 -11.61 -9.84 0.59
CA SER A 59 -10.89 -10.78 -0.24
C SER A 59 -10.92 -12.17 0.39
N ASP A 60 -11.29 -13.19 -0.39
CA ASP A 60 -11.18 -14.60 -0.01
C ASP A 60 -9.73 -15.11 -0.18
N ASP A 61 -8.95 -14.47 -1.07
CA ASP A 61 -7.57 -14.79 -1.41
C ASP A 61 -6.83 -13.49 -1.80
N VAL A 62 -6.19 -12.88 -0.80
CA VAL A 62 -5.55 -11.56 -0.92
C VAL A 62 -4.46 -11.56 -1.96
N GLU A 63 -3.70 -12.64 -2.09
CA GLU A 63 -2.59 -12.75 -3.04
C GLU A 63 -3.13 -12.71 -4.48
N LYS A 64 -4.16 -13.52 -4.75
CA LYS A 64 -4.78 -13.59 -6.07
C LYS A 64 -5.51 -12.30 -6.44
N ASP A 65 -6.25 -11.73 -5.49
CA ASP A 65 -6.98 -10.48 -5.73
C ASP A 65 -6.00 -9.34 -5.95
N PHE A 66 -4.89 -9.28 -5.20
CA PHE A 66 -3.86 -8.27 -5.41
C PHE A 66 -3.19 -8.41 -6.78
N ASP A 67 -2.74 -9.61 -7.16
CA ASP A 67 -2.09 -9.89 -8.45
C ASP A 67 -2.99 -9.50 -9.64
N SER A 68 -4.28 -9.85 -9.57
CA SER A 68 -5.25 -9.55 -10.64
C SER A 68 -5.45 -8.05 -10.92
N LEU A 69 -5.05 -7.20 -9.97
CA LEU A 69 -5.31 -5.76 -9.97
C LEU A 69 -4.04 -4.91 -10.14
N ASN A 70 -2.88 -5.52 -9.94
CA ASN A 70 -1.59 -4.85 -9.77
C ASN A 70 -0.82 -4.68 -11.09
N TYR A 71 -1.36 -5.10 -12.24
CA TYR A 71 -0.75 -4.97 -13.57
C TYR A 71 0.72 -5.46 -13.68
N ASN A 72 1.22 -6.22 -12.70
CA ASN A 72 2.64 -6.57 -12.48
C ASN A 72 3.57 -5.39 -12.14
N GLU A 73 3.04 -4.26 -11.65
CA GLU A 73 3.84 -3.06 -11.35
C GLU A 73 4.64 -3.20 -10.06
N PHE A 74 4.13 -3.99 -9.11
CA PHE A 74 4.83 -4.42 -7.91
C PHE A 74 4.74 -5.94 -7.77
N VAL A 75 5.80 -6.63 -7.37
CA VAL A 75 5.75 -8.10 -7.19
C VAL A 75 6.25 -8.40 -5.78
N PRO A 76 5.35 -8.68 -4.81
CA PRO A 76 5.70 -8.89 -3.40
C PRO A 76 6.86 -9.87 -3.19
N GLU A 77 6.93 -10.94 -3.98
CA GLU A 77 7.96 -11.96 -3.85
C GLU A 77 9.36 -11.46 -4.18
N LEU A 78 9.49 -10.45 -5.05
CA LEU A 78 10.79 -9.80 -5.33
C LEU A 78 11.33 -8.99 -4.13
N TRP A 79 10.46 -8.70 -3.17
CA TRP A 79 10.75 -8.00 -1.93
C TRP A 79 10.68 -8.92 -0.71
N GLU A 80 10.71 -10.24 -0.92
CA GLU A 80 10.67 -11.25 0.14
C GLU A 80 9.43 -11.13 1.06
N THR A 81 8.30 -10.69 0.51
CA THR A 81 7.03 -10.53 1.24
C THR A 81 5.84 -11.15 0.48
N THR A 82 4.66 -11.14 1.11
CA THR A 82 3.36 -11.47 0.49
C THR A 82 2.53 -10.21 0.31
N ALA A 83 1.50 -10.21 -0.54
CA ALA A 83 0.60 -9.07 -0.66
C ALA A 83 -0.08 -8.75 0.68
N LEU A 84 -0.53 -9.78 1.41
CA LEU A 84 -1.13 -9.61 2.72
C LEU A 84 -0.14 -9.00 3.74
N ASP A 85 1.09 -9.50 3.80
CA ASP A 85 2.10 -9.00 4.73
C ASP A 85 2.51 -7.57 4.37
N PHE A 86 2.70 -7.27 3.08
CA PHE A 86 2.96 -5.92 2.59
C PHE A 86 1.85 -4.94 3.00
N LEU A 87 0.59 -5.26 2.72
CA LEU A 87 -0.54 -4.40 3.03
C LEU A 87 -0.69 -4.16 4.55
N ASN A 88 -0.53 -5.21 5.36
CA ASN A 88 -0.53 -5.07 6.82
C ASN A 88 0.63 -4.20 7.31
N HIS A 89 1.80 -4.33 6.70
CA HIS A 89 2.98 -3.54 7.05
C HIS A 89 2.80 -2.06 6.70
N VAL A 90 2.30 -1.75 5.49
CA VAL A 90 1.91 -0.38 5.09
C VAL A 90 0.91 0.20 6.09
N SER A 91 -0.15 -0.54 6.42
CA SER A 91 -1.17 -0.06 7.35
C SER A 91 -0.61 0.19 8.76
N LYS A 92 0.36 -0.62 9.20
CA LYS A 92 1.03 -0.45 10.50
C LYS A 92 1.89 0.81 10.50
N LEU A 93 2.77 0.99 9.51
CA LEU A 93 3.63 2.18 9.42
C LEU A 93 2.82 3.47 9.26
N ALA A 94 1.75 3.44 8.47
CA ALA A 94 0.83 4.55 8.31
C ALA A 94 0.16 4.95 9.64
N GLN A 95 -0.26 3.98 10.46
CA GLN A 95 -0.81 4.27 11.78
C GLN A 95 0.25 4.83 12.73
N GLU A 96 1.45 4.23 12.76
CA GLU A 96 2.57 4.73 13.57
C GLU A 96 3.01 6.14 13.14
N TYR A 97 2.88 6.51 11.87
CA TYR A 97 3.13 7.86 11.38
C TYR A 97 2.11 8.86 11.94
N LEU A 98 0.81 8.54 11.87
CA LEU A 98 -0.25 9.40 12.42
C LEU A 98 -0.12 9.59 13.93
N ASP A 99 0.24 8.52 14.65
CA ASP A 99 0.40 8.55 16.11
C ASP A 99 1.61 9.40 16.57
N LYS A 100 2.57 9.71 15.68
CA LYS A 100 3.71 10.59 15.97
C LYS A 100 3.38 12.08 15.86
N ASP A 101 2.37 12.43 15.06
CA ASP A 101 1.97 13.80 14.76
C ASP A 101 0.82 14.31 15.66
N ASP A 102 0.27 13.46 16.53
CA ASP A 102 -0.72 13.77 17.58
C ASP A 102 -0.09 14.28 18.90
#